data_AF-A0A1Q4UN75-F1
#
_entry.id   AF-A0A1Q4UN75-F1
#
_cell.length_a   1.000
_cell.length_b   1.000
_cell.length_c   1.000
_cell.angle_alpha   90.00
_cell.angle_beta   90.00
_cell.angle_gamma   90.00
#
_symmetry.space_group_name_H-M   'P 1'
#
loop_
_entity.id
_entity.type
_entity.pdbx_description
1 polymer ?
#
loop_
_entity_poly.entity_id
_entity_poly.type
_entity_poly.pdbx_seq_one_letter_code
_entity_poly.pdbx_strand_id
1 'polypeptide(L)'
;MTDASTSCVLNTLVGSYRPEVMEENEIPSYLASISRQDLISLRKELSDLISNDVIGLDFAYRRTGLDFPDKKAAVAFFQALFDYLEGKAELPDIYDYAE
;
A
#
# COMPACT_ATOMS: atom_id res chain seq x y z
N MET A 1 -9.28 20.99 5.71
CA MET A 1 -9.50 19.53 5.70
C MET A 1 -9.29 19.09 4.27
N THR A 2 -8.07 18.72 3.92
CA THR A 2 -7.75 18.21 2.59
C THR A 2 -8.14 16.75 2.56
N ASP A 3 -9.24 16.46 1.88
CA ASP A 3 -9.57 15.12 1.43
C ASP A 3 -8.38 14.64 0.59
N ALA A 4 -7.55 13.77 1.16
CA ALA A 4 -6.48 13.12 0.42
C ALA A 4 -7.15 12.16 -0.55
N SER A 5 -7.60 12.70 -1.68
CA SER A 5 -8.29 11.97 -2.73
C SER A 5 -7.37 10.85 -3.21
N THR A 6 -7.56 9.68 -2.64
CA THR A 6 -6.67 8.54 -2.81
C THR A 6 -6.95 7.93 -4.17
N SER A 7 -5.92 7.62 -4.96
CA SER A 7 -6.16 7.10 -6.30
C SER A 7 -6.83 5.72 -6.24
N CYS A 8 -7.64 5.43 -7.26
CA CYS A 8 -8.24 4.10 -7.44
C CYS A 8 -7.17 3.00 -7.43
N VAL A 9 -5.98 3.29 -7.98
CA VAL A 9 -4.86 2.35 -8.08
C VAL A 9 -4.29 1.99 -6.72
N LEU A 10 -4.05 2.99 -5.85
CA LEU A 10 -3.59 2.71 -4.50
C LEU A 10 -4.62 1.90 -3.73
N ASN A 11 -5.91 2.24 -3.86
CA ASN A 11 -7.01 1.54 -3.20
C ASN A 11 -7.09 0.08 -3.64
N THR A 12 -6.97 -0.19 -4.94
CA THR A 12 -6.94 -1.56 -5.47
C THR A 12 -5.74 -2.32 -4.91
N LEU A 13 -4.53 -1.74 -4.99
CA LEU A 13 -3.31 -2.40 -4.56
C LEU A 13 -3.33 -2.78 -3.07
N VAL A 14 -3.64 -1.84 -2.19
CA VAL A 14 -3.68 -2.11 -0.74
C VAL A 14 -4.93 -2.92 -0.34
N GLY A 15 -6.00 -2.82 -1.11
CA GLY A 15 -7.22 -3.59 -0.93
C GLY A 15 -7.03 -5.07 -1.28
N SER A 16 -6.08 -5.44 -2.14
CA SER A 16 -5.73 -6.83 -2.45
C SER A 16 -5.26 -7.63 -1.23
N TYR A 17 -4.81 -6.95 -0.16
CA TYR A 17 -4.39 -7.56 1.11
C TYR A 17 -5.53 -7.78 2.10
N ARG A 18 -6.76 -7.36 1.76
CA ARG A 18 -7.92 -7.61 2.62
C ARG A 18 -8.17 -9.10 2.77
N PRO A 19 -8.44 -9.61 3.98
CA PRO A 19 -8.71 -11.04 4.20
C PRO A 19 -9.81 -11.60 3.30
N GLU A 20 -10.83 -10.79 2.99
CA GLU A 20 -11.94 -11.18 2.13
C GLU A 20 -11.62 -11.17 0.62
N VAL A 21 -10.49 -10.60 0.21
CA VAL A 21 -10.04 -10.52 -1.19
C VAL A 21 -8.83 -11.40 -1.44
N MET A 22 -7.80 -11.35 -0.58
CA MET A 22 -6.50 -12.05 -0.67
C MET A 22 -6.13 -12.55 -2.08
N GLU A 23 -5.77 -11.58 -2.93
CA GLU A 23 -5.24 -11.78 -4.29
C GLU A 23 -3.79 -11.26 -4.35
N GLU A 24 -3.02 -11.41 -3.27
CA GLU A 24 -1.65 -10.87 -3.17
C GLU A 24 -0.73 -11.39 -4.28
N ASN A 25 -0.92 -12.65 -4.68
CA ASN A 25 -0.24 -13.28 -5.80
C ASN A 25 -0.59 -12.65 -7.16
N GLU A 26 -1.68 -11.89 -7.26
CA GLU A 26 -2.09 -11.18 -8.47
C GLU A 26 -1.53 -9.75 -8.55
N ILE A 27 -0.98 -9.21 -7.46
CA ILE A 27 -0.39 -7.87 -7.42
C ILE A 27 0.66 -7.65 -8.53
N PRO A 28 1.63 -8.56 -8.78
CA PRO A 28 2.59 -8.37 -9.86
C PRO A 28 1.92 -8.26 -11.24
N SER A 29 0.91 -9.09 -11.51
CA SER A 29 0.15 -9.08 -12.76
C SER A 29 -0.68 -7.80 -12.92
N TYR A 30 -1.34 -7.36 -11.85
CA TYR A 30 -2.06 -6.09 -11.82
C TYR A 30 -1.14 -4.91 -12.14
N LEU A 31 0.01 -4.82 -11.47
CA LEU A 31 0.98 -3.73 -11.69
C LEU A 31 1.59 -3.76 -13.09
N ALA A 32 1.73 -4.94 -13.71
CA ALA A 32 2.14 -5.06 -15.11
C ALA A 32 1.04 -4.61 -16.09
N SER A 33 -0.22 -4.62 -15.67
CA SER A 33 -1.38 -4.26 -16.51
C SER A 33 -1.71 -2.77 -16.53
N ILE A 34 -1.28 -2.01 -15.52
CA ILE A 34 -1.56 -0.57 -15.43
C ILE A 34 -0.62 0.27 -16.27
N SER A 35 -1.03 1.50 -16.60
CA SER A 35 -0.20 2.40 -17.39
C SER A 35 1.02 2.88 -16.61
N ARG A 36 2.08 3.26 -17.34
CA ARG A 36 3.27 3.89 -16.73
C ARG A 36 2.92 5.16 -15.95
N GLN A 37 1.93 5.93 -16.42
CA GLN A 37 1.51 7.17 -15.76
C GLN A 37 0.83 6.87 -14.43
N ASP A 38 0.03 5.81 -14.36
CA ASP A 38 -0.62 5.36 -13.13
C ASP A 38 0.40 4.84 -12.13
N LEU A 39 1.40 4.08 -12.59
CA LEU A 39 2.50 3.61 -11.73
C LEU A 39 3.31 4.78 -11.14
N ILE A 40 3.61 5.81 -11.94
CA ILE A 40 4.27 7.04 -11.44
C ILE A 40 3.41 7.74 -10.39
N SER A 41 2.10 7.83 -10.64
CA SER A 41 1.15 8.49 -9.73
C SER A 41 1.02 7.72 -8.41
N LEU A 42 0.93 6.39 -8.46
CA LEU A 42 0.92 5.50 -7.31
C LEU A 42 2.17 5.67 -6.44
N ARG A 43 3.36 5.67 -7.06
CA ARG A 43 4.63 5.87 -6.34
C ARG A 43 4.67 7.22 -5.64
N LYS A 44 4.28 8.28 -6.35
CA LYS A 44 4.22 9.63 -5.78
C LYS A 44 3.26 9.68 -4.59
N GLU A 45 2.07 9.11 -4.75
CA GLU A 45 1.05 9.06 -3.70
C GLU A 45 1.54 8.31 -2.45
N LEU A 46 2.14 7.12 -2.61
CA LEU A 46 2.73 6.39 -1.49
C LEU A 46 3.85 7.18 -0.81
N SER A 47 4.75 7.78 -1.59
CA SER A 47 5.82 8.64 -1.08
C SER A 47 5.27 9.82 -0.28
N ASP A 48 4.19 10.45 -0.76
CA ASP A 48 3.55 11.59 -0.10
C ASP A 48 2.85 11.15 1.20
N LEU A 49 2.19 9.98 1.23
CA LEU A 49 1.56 9.45 2.43
C LEU A 49 2.59 9.14 3.54
N ILE A 50 3.72 8.54 3.16
CA ILE A 50 4.82 8.22 4.08
C ILE A 50 5.47 9.51 4.59
N SER A 51 5.85 10.42 3.68
CA SER A 51 6.60 11.64 4.02
C SER A 51 5.79 12.65 4.82
N ASN A 52 4.47 12.70 4.62
CA ASN A 52 3.57 13.58 5.37
C ASN A 52 3.01 12.93 6.65
N ASP A 53 3.53 11.75 7.04
CA ASP A 53 3.16 11.05 8.27
C ASP A 53 1.65 10.74 8.37
N VAL A 54 0.99 10.49 7.23
CA VAL A 54 -0.46 10.26 7.13
C VAL A 54 -0.85 8.84 7.58
N ILE A 55 0.08 7.90 7.47
CA ILE A 55 -0.16 6.47 7.73
C ILE A 55 -0.27 6.24 9.24
N GLY A 56 -1.50 6.19 9.74
CA GLY A 56 -1.85 5.73 11.07
C GLY A 56 -2.53 4.36 11.06
N LEU A 57 -2.81 3.80 12.25
CA LEU A 57 -3.48 2.50 12.40
C LEU A 57 -4.85 2.48 11.72
N ASP A 58 -5.71 3.47 11.98
CA ASP A 58 -7.03 3.58 11.34
C ASP A 58 -6.93 3.67 9.81
N PHE A 59 -5.91 4.38 9.30
CA PHE A 59 -5.68 4.47 7.87
C PHE A 59 -5.31 3.09 7.32
N ALA A 60 -4.32 2.42 7.92
CA ALA A 60 -3.84 1.12 7.49
C ALA A 60 -4.96 0.05 7.53
N TYR A 61 -5.74 0.00 8.62
CA TYR A 61 -6.87 -0.91 8.76
C TYR A 61 -7.94 -0.69 7.69
N ARG A 62 -8.34 0.57 7.44
CA ARG A 62 -9.34 0.87 6.39
C ARG A 62 -8.90 0.40 5.01
N ARG A 63 -7.59 0.42 4.74
CA ARG A 63 -6.98 0.06 3.46
C ARG A 63 -6.82 -1.43 3.29
N THR A 64 -6.20 -2.06 4.28
CA THR A 64 -5.73 -3.45 4.21
C THR A 64 -6.66 -4.43 4.90
N GLY A 65 -7.59 -3.97 5.74
CA GLY A 65 -8.45 -4.84 6.54
C GLY A 65 -7.75 -5.56 7.69
N LEU A 66 -6.44 -5.33 7.91
CA LEU A 66 -5.65 -5.96 8.96
C LEU A 66 -5.27 -4.97 10.05
N ASP A 67 -5.10 -5.49 11.25
CA ASP A 67 -4.66 -4.72 12.41
C ASP A 67 -3.14 -4.74 12.50
N PHE A 68 -2.54 -3.56 12.62
CA PHE A 68 -1.09 -3.42 12.81
C PHE A 68 -0.78 -3.24 14.30
N PRO A 69 0.32 -3.82 14.82
CA PRO A 69 0.65 -3.74 16.24
C PRO A 69 0.98 -2.31 16.69
N ASP A 70 1.57 -1.50 15.80
CA ASP A 70 1.78 -0.07 16.02
C ASP A 70 1.88 0.71 14.69
N LYS A 71 1.88 2.05 14.80
CA LYS A 71 2.03 2.94 13.65
C LYS A 71 3.34 2.67 12.89
N LYS A 72 4.41 2.24 13.57
CA LYS A 72 5.71 2.00 12.95
C LYS A 72 5.65 0.77 12.05
N ALA A 73 4.96 -0.30 12.44
CA ALA A 73 4.72 -1.47 11.62
C ALA A 73 3.89 -1.12 10.38
N ALA A 74 2.83 -0.32 10.56
CA ALA A 74 2.05 0.19 9.42
C ALA A 74 2.93 0.98 8.45
N VAL A 75 3.69 1.97 8.93
CA VAL A 75 4.60 2.75 8.07
C VAL A 75 5.63 1.85 7.39
N ALA A 76 6.18 0.85 8.09
CA ALA A 76 7.15 -0.08 7.54
C ALA A 76 6.59 -0.92 6.39
N PHE A 77 5.35 -1.40 6.49
CA PHE A 77 4.68 -2.12 5.40
C PHE A 77 4.52 -1.25 4.15
N PHE A 78 3.98 -0.03 4.30
CA PHE A 78 3.80 0.88 3.17
C PHE A 78 5.15 1.32 2.56
N GLN A 79 6.19 1.46 3.38
CA GLN A 79 7.55 1.70 2.91
C GLN A 79 8.09 0.51 2.11
N ALA A 80 7.89 -0.72 2.58
CA ALA A 80 8.28 -1.92 1.85
C ALA A 80 7.53 -2.04 0.50
N LEU A 81 6.24 -1.71 0.46
CA LEU A 81 5.48 -1.61 -0.79
C LEU A 81 6.07 -0.57 -1.75
N PHE A 82 6.41 0.61 -1.24
CA PHE A 82 7.04 1.65 -2.04
C PHE A 82 8.39 1.19 -2.60
N ASP A 83 9.20 0.51 -1.80
CA ASP A 83 10.50 -0.03 -2.22
C ASP A 83 10.35 -1.15 -3.28
N TYR A 84 9.32 -2.00 -3.15
CA TYR A 84 8.94 -2.94 -4.19
C TYR A 84 8.57 -2.23 -5.51
N LEU A 85 7.73 -1.19 -5.45
CA LEU A 85 7.36 -0.42 -6.63
C LEU A 85 8.55 0.27 -7.29
N GLU A 86 9.56 0.66 -6.51
CA GLU A 86 10.83 1.23 -6.99
C GLU A 86 11.81 0.18 -7.52
N GLY A 87 11.48 -1.12 -7.43
CA GLY A 87 12.34 -2.22 -7.85
C GLY A 87 13.54 -2.45 -6.93
N LYS A 88 13.44 -2.01 -5.67
CA LYS A 88 14.50 -2.12 -4.64
C LYS A 88 14.32 -3.32 -3.72
N ALA A 89 13.12 -3.89 -3.67
CA ALA A 89 12.75 -5.00 -2.81
C ALA A 89 11.79 -5.96 -3.53
N GLU A 90 11.55 -7.12 -2.93
CA GLU A 90 10.48 -8.04 -3.33
C GLU A 90 9.12 -7.54 -2.79
N LEU A 91 8.03 -8.12 -3.30
CA LEU A 91 6.68 -7.82 -2.81
C LEU A 91 6.62 -8.18 -1.31
N PRO A 92 6.28 -7.24 -0.40
CA PRO A 92 6.19 -7.55 1.01
C PRO A 92 5.00 -8.45 1.31
N ASP A 93 5.21 -9.43 2.18
CA ASP A 93 4.13 -10.17 2.83
C ASP A 93 3.53 -9.26 3.93
N ILE A 94 2.22 -9.01 3.89
CA ILE A 94 1.58 -8.14 4.87
C ILE A 94 1.56 -8.75 6.28
N TYR A 95 1.59 -10.07 6.39
CA TYR A 95 1.58 -10.80 7.67
C TYR A 95 2.91 -10.71 8.43
N ASP A 96 3.98 -10.23 7.77
CA ASP A 96 5.22 -9.84 8.46
C ASP A 96 5.04 -8.55 9.29
N TYR A 97 3.95 -7.81 9.09
CA TYR A 97 3.70 -6.49 9.68
C TYR A 97 2.37 -6.38 10.43
N ALA A 98 1.39 -7.23 10.16
CA ALA A 98 0.02 -7.15 10.66
C ALA A 98 -0.52 -8.52 11.12
N GLU A 99 -1.57 -8.49 11.93
CA GLU A 99 -2.29 -9.65 12.46
C GLU A 99 -3.68 -9.84 11.82
#